data_AF-A0A4V2BUL2-F1
#
_entry.id   AF-A0A4V2BUL2-F1
#
_cell.length_a   1.000
_cell.length_b   1.000
_cell.length_c   1.000
_cell.angle_alpha   90.00
_cell.angle_beta   90.00
_cell.angle_gamma   90.00
#
_symmetry.space_group_name_H-M   'P 1'
#
loop_
_entity.id
_entity.type
_entity.pdbx_description
1 polymer ?
#
loop_
_entity_poly.entity_id
_entity_poly.type
_entity_poly.pdbx_seq_one_letter_code
_entity_poly.pdbx_strand_id
1 'polypeptide(L)'
;MIEQITPTKLEINLHGVITSLTYLGINNWQLSFGKKTIKNIRLGKYKALHYSSFEKLEQEHPHWKGANMLFNVAENEHLKVMH
;
A
#
# COMPACT_ATOMS: atom_id res chain seq x y z
N MET A 1 -2.21 -1.57 -12.86
CA MET A 1 -1.40 -0.33 -12.91
C MET A 1 -1.11 0.09 -11.47
N ILE A 2 0.15 0.43 -11.16
CA ILE A 2 0.58 0.92 -9.85
C ILE A 2 0.78 2.43 -9.97
N GLU A 3 0.15 3.19 -9.08
CA GLU A 3 0.25 4.65 -9.04
C GLU A 3 0.65 5.10 -7.64
N GLN A 4 1.62 6.01 -7.56
CA GLN A 4 1.94 6.71 -6.31
C GLN A 4 1.04 7.93 -6.17
N ILE A 5 0.22 7.93 -5.12
CA ILE A 5 -0.74 9.01 -4.85
C ILE A 5 -0.12 10.04 -3.92
N THR A 6 0.64 9.59 -2.92
CA THR A 6 1.43 10.43 -2.03
C THR A 6 2.77 9.75 -1.74
N PRO A 7 3.76 10.44 -1.14
CA PRO A 7 5.02 9.82 -0.72
C PRO A 7 4.85 8.62 0.22
N THR A 8 3.71 8.49 0.89
CA THR A 8 3.38 7.44 1.85
C THR A 8 2.28 6.49 1.37
N LYS A 9 1.73 6.68 0.16
CA LYS A 9 0.57 5.92 -0.33
C LYS A 9 0.65 5.56 -1.81
N LEU A 10 0.46 4.27 -2.08
CA LEU A 10 0.27 3.72 -3.42
C LEU A 10 -1.17 3.24 -3.62
N GLU A 11 -1.65 3.32 -4.85
CA GLU A 11 -2.87 2.66 -5.31
C GLU A 11 -2.56 1.72 -6.46
N ILE A 12 -3.14 0.53 -6.40
CA ILE A 12 -3.10 -0.44 -7.49
C ILE A 12 -4.52 -0.64 -7.99
N ASN A 13 -4.67 -0.52 -9.31
CA ASN A 13 -5.89 -0.92 -10.00
C ASN A 13 -5.62 -2.23 -10.76
N LEU A 14 -6.28 -3.29 -10.30
CA LEU A 14 -6.30 -4.61 -10.94
C LEU A 14 -7.73 -4.95 -11.32
N HIS A 15 -8.00 -5.03 -12.62
CA HIS A 15 -9.31 -5.42 -13.15
C HIS A 15 -10.49 -4.62 -12.54
N GLY A 16 -10.29 -3.34 -12.24
CA GLY A 16 -11.31 -2.45 -11.66
C GLY A 16 -11.41 -2.49 -10.13
N VAL A 17 -10.66 -3.38 -9.48
CA VAL A 17 -10.51 -3.41 -8.02
C VAL A 17 -9.35 -2.49 -7.64
N ILE A 18 -9.65 -1.46 -6.85
CA ILE A 18 -8.61 -0.61 -6.26
C ILE A 18 -8.19 -1.18 -4.92
N THR A 19 -6.89 -1.42 -4.77
CA THR A 19 -6.22 -1.63 -3.50
C THR A 19 -5.31 -0.45 -3.20
N SER A 20 -5.15 -0.12 -1.93
CA SER A 20 -4.27 0.95 -1.48
C SER A 20 -3.28 0.41 -0.45
N LEU A 21 -2.02 0.82 -0.58
CA LEU A 21 -0.97 0.52 0.37
C LEU A 21 -0.54 1.83 1.05
N THR A 22 -0.42 1.83 2.37
CA THR A 22 -0.04 3.02 3.14
C THR A 22 1.09 2.70 4.10
N TYR A 23 2.16 3.49 4.03
CA TYR A 23 3.26 3.45 5.00
C TYR A 23 2.82 4.05 6.32
N LEU A 24 3.00 3.30 7.41
CA LEU A 24 2.66 3.74 8.76
C LEU A 24 3.89 4.13 9.60
N GLY A 25 5.11 3.96 9.07
CA GLY A 25 6.35 4.16 9.82
C GLY A 25 6.91 2.85 10.40
N ILE A 26 8.22 2.83 10.69
CA ILE A 26 8.94 1.68 11.30
C ILE A 26 8.59 0.36 10.58
N ASN A 27 8.83 0.29 9.27
CA ASN A 27 8.55 -0.88 8.44
C ASN A 27 7.09 -1.39 8.46
N ASN A 28 6.15 -0.64 9.04
CA ASN A 28 4.75 -1.03 9.08
C ASN A 28 4.00 -0.52 7.86
N TRP A 29 3.21 -1.40 7.27
CA TRP A 29 2.43 -1.14 6.08
C TRP A 29 0.99 -1.60 6.27
N GLN A 30 0.05 -0.80 5.79
CA GLN A 30 -1.37 -1.14 5.78
C GLN A 30 -1.86 -1.32 4.36
N LEU A 31 -2.29 -2.54 4.04
CA LEU A 31 -2.98 -2.85 2.79
C LEU A 31 -4.49 -2.74 3.00
N SER A 32 -5.13 -2.09 2.03
CA SER A 32 -6.50 -1.58 2.10
C SER A 32 -7.21 -1.97 0.80
N PHE A 33 -8.43 -2.53 0.86
CA PHE A 33 -9.16 -2.99 -0.34
C PHE A 33 -10.44 -2.16 -0.58
N GLY A 34 -10.65 -1.63 -1.79
CA GLY A 34 -11.99 -1.27 -2.28
C GLY A 34 -12.35 0.22 -2.38
N LYS A 35 -11.54 1.06 -3.03
CA LYS A 35 -11.82 2.52 -3.12
C LYS A 35 -12.83 2.99 -4.18
N LYS A 36 -13.49 2.10 -4.95
CA LYS A 36 -14.37 2.47 -6.10
C LYS A 36 -15.80 1.88 -6.04
N THR A 37 -16.47 2.13 -4.91
CA THR A 37 -17.88 1.83 -4.61
C THR A 37 -18.91 2.64 -5.43
N ILE A 38 -18.87 2.60 -6.76
CA ILE A 38 -20.13 2.70 -7.55
C ILE A 38 -20.58 1.30 -8.00
N LYS A 39 -19.68 0.30 -7.98
CA LYS A 39 -19.97 -1.06 -8.49
C LYS A 39 -19.68 -2.22 -7.52
N ASN A 40 -19.51 -1.96 -6.22
CA ASN A 40 -19.37 -3.04 -5.24
C ASN A 40 -20.61 -3.13 -4.32
N ILE A 41 -21.69 -3.67 -4.90
CA ILE A 41 -23.00 -3.85 -4.24
C ILE A 41 -23.03 -5.17 -3.44
N ARG A 42 -21.92 -5.91 -3.26
CA ARG A 42 -21.98 -7.28 -2.68
C ARG A 42 -21.17 -7.57 -1.43
N LEU A 43 -20.13 -6.82 -1.06
CA LEU A 43 -19.24 -7.24 0.04
C LEU A 43 -18.83 -6.06 0.91
N GLY A 44 -19.75 -5.55 1.71
CA GLY A 44 -19.54 -4.42 2.62
C GLY A 44 -18.62 -4.71 3.81
N LYS A 45 -17.38 -5.18 3.59
CA LYS A 45 -16.34 -5.23 4.64
C LYS A 45 -14.96 -4.93 4.04
N TYR A 46 -14.50 -3.73 4.32
CA TYR A 46 -13.09 -3.39 4.23
C TYR A 46 -12.31 -4.21 5.26
N LYS A 47 -11.30 -4.96 4.82
CA LYS A 47 -10.35 -5.65 5.71
C LYS A 47 -8.99 -5.00 5.49
N ALA A 48 -8.47 -4.33 6.53
CA ALA A 48 -7.08 -3.92 6.54
C ALA A 48 -6.20 -5.13 6.89
N LEU A 49 -5.09 -5.29 6.17
CA LEU A 49 -4.02 -6.22 6.54
C LEU A 49 -2.78 -5.41 6.88
N HIS A 50 -2.06 -5.85 7.91
CA HIS A 50 -0.87 -5.19 8.40
C HIS A 50 0.34 -6.05 8.07
N TYR A 51 1.35 -5.42 7.49
CA TYR A 51 2.60 -6.07 7.08
C TYR A 51 3.77 -5.41 7.79
N SER A 52 4.70 -6.23 8.27
CA SER A 52 5.90 -5.78 8.99
C SER A 52 7.06 -5.40 8.07
N SER A 53 6.94 -5.62 6.76
CA SER A 53 7.93 -5.23 5.76
C SER A 53 7.35 -5.28 4.34
N PHE A 54 8.00 -4.59 3.40
CA PHE A 54 7.68 -4.68 1.97
C PHE A 54 7.89 -6.08 1.41
N GLU A 55 8.93 -6.77 1.83
CA GLU A 55 9.26 -8.11 1.33
C GLU A 55 8.11 -9.10 1.60
N LYS A 56 7.54 -9.10 2.80
CA LYS A 56 6.39 -9.94 3.13
C LYS A 56 5.15 -9.59 2.30
N LEU A 57 4.92 -8.30 2.07
CA LEU A 57 3.82 -7.84 1.22
C LEU A 57 4.01 -8.33 -0.22
N GLU A 58 5.20 -8.19 -0.81
CA GLU A 58 5.48 -8.61 -2.18
C GLU A 58 5.44 -10.14 -2.35
N GLN A 59 5.80 -10.90 -1.31
CA GLN A 59 5.64 -12.37 -1.29
C GLN A 59 4.16 -12.79 -1.34
N GLU A 60 3.30 -12.16 -0.53
CA GLU A 60 1.86 -12.46 -0.51
C GLU A 60 1.10 -11.88 -1.70
N HIS A 61 1.58 -10.74 -2.24
CA HIS A 61 0.96 -10.03 -3.36
C HIS A 61 1.98 -9.75 -4.47
N PRO A 62 2.32 -10.74 -5.32
CA PRO A 62 3.36 -10.61 -6.34
C PRO A 62 3.16 -9.47 -7.36
N HIS A 63 1.93 -9.00 -7.52
CA HIS A 63 1.59 -7.85 -8.37
C HIS A 63 2.07 -6.50 -7.80
N TRP A 64 2.53 -6.47 -6.55
CA TRP A 64 3.20 -5.33 -5.92
C TRP A 64 4.72 -5.39 -6.04
N LYS A 65 5.29 -6.38 -6.73
CA LYS A 65 6.75 -6.50 -6.86
C LYS A 65 7.35 -5.21 -7.43
N GLY A 66 8.31 -4.63 -6.72
CA GLY A 66 8.96 -3.37 -7.07
C GLY A 66 8.25 -2.13 -6.52
N ALA A 67 7.16 -2.30 -5.74
CA ALA A 67 6.50 -1.19 -5.06
C ALA A 67 7.42 -0.54 -4.03
N ASN A 68 8.34 -1.32 -3.43
CA ASN A 68 9.37 -0.80 -2.53
C ASN A 68 10.28 0.26 -3.19
N MET A 69 10.56 0.14 -4.49
CA MET A 69 11.43 1.09 -5.22
C MET A 69 10.78 2.47 -5.38
N LEU A 70 9.44 2.54 -5.35
CA LEU A 70 8.69 3.80 -5.33
C LEU A 70 8.77 4.51 -3.97
N PHE A 71 9.25 3.82 -2.94
CA PHE A 71 9.42 4.32 -1.58
C PHE A 71 10.89 4.42 -1.18
N ASN A 72 11.70 5.13 -1.97
CA ASN A 72 13.06 5.50 -1.57
C ASN A 72 13.12 6.81 -0.74
N VAL A 73 11.99 7.34 -0.27
CA VAL A 73 11.91 8.70 0.32
C VAL A 73 11.38 8.72 1.76
N ALA A 74 10.52 7.79 2.17
CA ALA A 74 9.86 7.84 3.49
C ALA A 74 10.76 7.40 4.66
N GLU A 75 11.72 6.51 4.44
CA GLU A 75 12.71 6.13 5.48
C GLU A 75 13.67 7.28 5.79
N ASN A 76 14.07 8.06 4.78
CA ASN A 76 15.03 9.15 4.94
C ASN A 76 14.46 10.37 5.69
N GLU A 77 13.15 10.64 5.58
CA GLU A 77 12.54 11.73 6.36
C GLU A 77 12.27 11.32 7.81
N HIS A 78 11.89 10.06 8.08
CA HIS A 78 11.65 9.61 9.45
C HIS A 78 12.94 9.48 10.27
N LEU A 79 14.06 9.08 9.63
CA LEU A 79 15.39 9.06 10.23
C LEU A 79 15.97 10.45 10.46
N LYS A 80 15.64 11.44 9.62
CA LYS A 80 16.08 12.85 9.82
C LYS A 80 15.39 13.56 10.98
N VAL A 81 14.20 13.13 11.38
CA VAL A 81 13.46 13.73 12.52
C VAL A 81 13.90 13.11 13.86
N MET A 82 14.58 11.96 13.84
CA MET A 82 15.10 11.28 15.05
C MET A 82 16.58 11.58 15.35
N HIS A 83 17.23 12.49 14.60
CA HIS A 83 18.63 12.87 14.76
C HIS A 83 18.80 14.37 14.98
#